data_AF-A0A2E3BQU8-F1
#
_entry.id   AF-A0A2E3BQU8-F1
#
_cell.length_a   1.000
_cell.length_b   1.000
_cell.length_c   1.000
_cell.angle_alpha   90.00
_cell.angle_beta   90.00
_cell.angle_gamma   90.00
#
_symmetry.space_group_name_H-M   'P 1'
#
loop_
_entity.id
_entity.type
_entity.pdbx_description
1 polymer ?
#
loop_
_entity_poly.entity_id
_entity_poly.type
_entity_poly.pdbx_seq_one_letter_code
_entity_poly.pdbx_strand_id
1 'polypeptide(L)'
;GMLVVPSVAMADYFGRSSLGAIRGFTEPFVSFSQAVGALFSGLIFDITGSYNYAFYTLSVVALMAILLTITATVPIHQDNKKG
;
A
#
# COMPACT_ATOMS: atom_id res chain seq x y z
N GLY A 1 14.49 -8.08 -7.18
CA GLY A 1 14.03 -7.03 -8.10
C GLY A 1 13.11 -6.03 -7.40
N MET A 2 11.86 -6.40 -7.10
CA MET A 2 10.83 -5.48 -6.61
C MET A 2 10.82 -5.25 -5.08
N LEU A 3 11.38 -6.18 -4.30
CA LEU A 3 11.41 -6.06 -2.83
C LEU A 3 12.33 -4.93 -2.33
N VAL A 4 13.34 -4.57 -3.12
CA VAL A 4 14.34 -3.57 -2.72
C VAL A 4 13.89 -2.15 -3.03
N VAL A 5 13.12 -1.93 -4.11
CA VAL A 5 12.73 -0.58 -4.57
C VAL A 5 11.96 0.22 -3.49
N PRO A 6 10.93 -0.33 -2.82
CA PRO A 6 10.23 0.39 -1.75
C PRO A 6 11.12 0.63 -0.53
N SER A 7 11.98 -0.34 -0.19
CA SER A 7 12.97 -0.19 0.90
C SER A 7 13.93 0.95 0.65
N VAL A 8 14.46 1.04 -0.57
CA VAL A 8 15.45 2.05 -0.95
C VAL A 8 14.79 3.43 -0.98
N ALA A 9 13.61 3.56 -1.59
CA ALA A 9 12.87 4.83 -1.61
C ALA A 9 12.55 5.34 -0.19
N MET A 10 12.11 4.46 0.71
CA MET A 10 11.82 4.82 2.10
C MET A 10 13.09 5.12 2.92
N ALA A 11 14.20 4.42 2.64
CA ALA A 11 15.51 4.71 3.24
C ALA A 11 16.03 6.09 2.84
N ASP A 12 15.90 6.45 1.56
CA ASP A 12 16.34 7.72 1.00
C ASP A 12 15.45 8.89 1.47
N TYR A 13 14.16 8.64 1.77
CA TYR A 13 13.24 9.66 2.25
C TYR A 13 13.31 9.97 3.74
N PHE A 14 13.45 8.94 4.58
CA PHE A 14 13.29 9.07 6.05
C PHE A 14 14.53 8.65 6.85
N GLY A 15 15.59 8.23 6.16
CA GLY A 15 16.78 7.64 6.78
C GLY A 15 16.57 6.19 7.21
N ARG A 16 17.65 5.40 7.21
CA ARG A 16 17.63 3.94 7.49
C ARG A 16 17.06 3.58 8.86
N SER A 17 17.09 4.50 9.84
CA SER A 17 16.57 4.27 11.19
C SER A 17 15.03 4.23 11.27
N SER A 18 14.34 4.93 10.36
CA SER A 18 12.87 5.06 10.38
C SER A 18 12.17 4.00 9.54
N LEU A 19 12.92 3.27 8.70
CA LEU A 19 12.41 2.23 7.82
C LEU A 19 11.64 1.12 8.56
N GLY A 20 12.20 0.67 9.69
CA GLY A 20 11.57 -0.36 10.53
C GLY A 20 10.26 0.11 11.15
N ALA A 21 10.20 1.37 11.58
CA ALA A 21 8.98 1.96 12.15
C ALA A 21 7.88 2.14 11.10
N ILE A 22 8.24 2.63 9.90
CA ILE A 22 7.28 2.79 8.79
C ILE A 22 6.73 1.43 8.37
N ARG A 23 7.59 0.43 8.16
CA ARG A 23 7.15 -0.93 7.84
C ARG A 23 6.30 -1.56 8.94
N GLY A 24 6.71 -1.39 10.20
CA GLY A 24 5.94 -1.87 11.34
C GLY A 24 4.53 -1.30 11.39
N PHE A 25 4.34 -0.05 10.94
CA PHE A 25 3.04 0.58 10.84
C PHE A 25 2.25 0.12 9.60
N THR A 26 2.88 -0.03 8.43
CA THR A 26 2.17 -0.31 7.17
C THR A 26 1.89 -1.79 6.92
N GLU A 27 2.76 -2.71 7.36
CA GLU A 27 2.60 -4.15 7.14
C GLU A 27 1.27 -4.73 7.65
N PRO A 28 0.74 -4.34 8.83
CA PRO A 28 -0.57 -4.80 9.28
C PRO A 28 -1.70 -4.43 8.31
N PHE A 29 -1.66 -3.24 7.71
CA PHE A 29 -2.67 -2.80 6.75
C PHE A 29 -2.57 -3.57 5.44
N VAL A 30 -1.35 -3.89 4.98
CA VAL A 30 -1.13 -4.72 3.79
C VAL A 30 -1.69 -6.12 4.03
N SER A 31 -1.34 -6.74 5.15
CA SER A 31 -1.83 -8.08 5.53
C SER A 31 -3.36 -8.11 5.68
N PHE A 32 -3.93 -7.10 6.35
CA PHE A 32 -5.37 -6.95 6.49
C PHE A 32 -6.07 -6.83 5.14
N SER A 33 -5.53 -6.00 4.23
CA SER A 33 -6.08 -5.83 2.89
C SER A 33 -6.06 -7.12 2.08
N GLN A 34 -5.02 -7.95 2.21
CA GLN A 34 -4.96 -9.26 1.55
C GLN A 34 -6.03 -10.21 2.09
N ALA A 35 -6.20 -10.27 3.41
CA ALA A 35 -7.23 -11.09 4.03
C ALA A 35 -8.64 -10.65 3.62
N VAL A 36 -8.91 -9.34 3.69
CA VAL A 36 -10.19 -8.76 3.27
C VAL A 36 -10.44 -8.99 1.79
N GLY A 37 -9.44 -8.79 0.93
CA GLY A 37 -9.58 -9.00 -0.51
C GLY A 37 -9.95 -10.44 -0.87
N ALA A 38 -9.30 -11.42 -0.21
CA ALA A 38 -9.62 -12.84 -0.41
C ALA A 38 -11.04 -13.19 0.06
N LEU A 39 -11.41 -12.77 1.29
CA LEU A 39 -12.74 -13.02 1.85
C LEU A 39 -13.84 -12.35 1.02
N PHE A 40 -13.64 -11.09 0.64
CA PHE A 40 -14.57 -10.34 -0.18
C PHE A 40 -14.80 -10.99 -1.55
N SER A 41 -13.72 -11.43 -2.20
CA SER A 41 -13.81 -12.12 -3.49
C SER A 41 -14.57 -13.44 -3.38
N GLY A 42 -14.32 -14.21 -2.32
CA GLY A 42 -15.05 -15.44 -2.02
C GLY A 42 -16.53 -15.19 -1.78
N LEU A 43 -16.88 -14.20 -0.95
CA LEU A 43 -18.26 -13.85 -0.66
C LEU A 43 -19.03 -13.42 -1.93
N ILE A 44 -18.41 -12.61 -2.79
CA ILE A 44 -19.04 -12.24 -4.07
C ILE A 44 -19.28 -13.47 -4.93
N PHE A 45 -18.32 -14.39 -4.99
CA PHE A 45 -18.46 -15.62 -5.74
C PHE A 45 -19.57 -16.50 -5.17
N ASP A 46 -19.69 -16.62 -3.84
CA ASP A 46 -20.74 -17.40 -3.20
C ASP A 46 -22.14 -16.86 -3.52
N ILE A 47 -22.29 -15.53 -3.63
CA ILE A 47 -23.58 -14.88 -3.90
C ILE A 47 -23.93 -14.86 -5.40
N THR A 48 -22.96 -14.57 -6.27
CA THR A 48 -23.21 -14.37 -7.70
C THR A 48 -22.83 -15.58 -8.57
N GLY A 49 -22.10 -16.55 -8.02
CA GLY A 49 -21.51 -17.67 -8.75
C GLY A 49 -20.38 -17.27 -9.70
N SER A 50 -19.91 -16.01 -9.66
CA SER A 50 -18.94 -15.47 -10.62
C SER A 50 -18.00 -14.45 -9.98
N TYR A 51 -16.73 -14.44 -10.42
CA TYR A 51 -15.74 -13.47 -9.96
C TYR A 51 -15.78 -12.13 -10.70
N ASN A 52 -16.60 -11.97 -11.74
CA ASN A 52 -16.61 -10.75 -12.56
C ASN A 52 -16.86 -9.49 -11.71
N TYR A 53 -17.84 -9.54 -10.82
CA TYR A 53 -18.14 -8.41 -9.92
C TYR A 53 -17.03 -8.13 -8.91
N ALA A 54 -16.34 -9.18 -8.43
CA ALA A 54 -15.19 -9.03 -7.53
C ALA A 54 -14.02 -8.36 -8.26
N PHE A 55 -13.74 -8.76 -9.49
CA PHE A 55 -12.66 -8.15 -10.27
C PHE A 55 -12.97 -6.70 -10.66
N TYR A 56 -14.20 -6.37 -11.05
CA TYR A 56 -14.55 -4.98 -11.36
C TYR A 56 -14.40 -4.06 -10.14
N THR A 57 -14.90 -4.48 -8.98
CA THR A 57 -14.80 -3.70 -7.75
C THR A 57 -13.35 -3.53 -7.30
N LEU A 58 -12.55 -4.60 -7.27
CA LEU A 58 -11.13 -4.52 -6.93
C LEU A 58 -10.33 -3.69 -7.94
N SER A 59 -10.66 -3.75 -9.23
CA SER A 59 -10.01 -2.95 -10.27
C SER A 59 -10.26 -1.45 -10.07
N VAL A 60 -11.49 -1.04 -9.74
CA VAL A 60 -11.80 0.36 -9.44
C VAL A 60 -11.03 0.86 -8.22
N VAL A 61 -10.94 0.05 -7.16
CA VAL A 61 -10.15 0.37 -5.96
C VAL A 61 -8.66 0.49 -6.30
N ALA A 62 -8.12 -0.41 -7.12
CA ALA A 62 -6.73 -0.37 -7.55
C ALA A 62 -6.42 0.91 -8.37
N LEU A 63 -7.32 1.30 -9.28
CA LEU A 63 -7.16 2.55 -10.05
C LEU A 63 -7.17 3.79 -9.14
N MET A 64 -8.07 3.83 -8.15
CA MET A 64 -8.08 4.88 -7.13
C MET A 64 -6.77 4.93 -6.34
N ALA A 65 -6.25 3.77 -5.93
CA ALA A 65 -4.99 3.68 -5.21
C ALA A 65 -3.80 4.17 -6.05
N ILE A 66 -3.78 3.85 -7.35
CA ILE A 66 -2.77 4.34 -8.29
C ILE A 66 -2.82 5.86 -8.39
N LEU A 67 -4.02 6.45 -8.57
CA LEU A 67 -4.19 7.90 -8.65
C LEU A 67 -3.67 8.59 -7.38
N LEU A 68 -4.07 8.10 -6.21
CA LEU A 68 -3.61 8.64 -4.92
C LEU A 68 -2.09 8.54 -4.77
N THR A 69 -1.50 7.41 -5.17
CA THR A 69 -0.05 7.17 -5.08
C THR A 69 0.73 8.11 -5.99
N ILE A 70 0.25 8.38 -7.21
CA ILE A 70 0.91 9.30 -8.13
C ILE A 70 0.84 10.75 -7.62
N THR A 71 -0.27 11.13 -6.97
CA THR A 71 -0.41 12.47 -6.37
C THR A 71 0.29 12.61 -5.01
N ALA A 72 0.79 11.52 -4.43
CA ALA A 72 1.42 11.55 -3.12
C ALA A 72 2.71 12.38 -3.19
N THR A 73 2.71 13.50 -2.47
CA THR A 73 3.86 14.40 -2.41
C THR A 73 4.80 14.00 -1.28
N VAL A 74 6.09 14.15 -1.57
CA VAL A 74 7.20 13.92 -0.65
C VAL A 74 7.07 14.80 0.60
N PRO A 75 7.10 14.24 1.81
CA PRO A 75 7.20 15.08 3.00
C PRO A 75 8.55 15.81 3.01
N ILE A 76 8.51 17.12 3.27
CA ILE A 76 9.68 17.99 3.31
C ILE A 76 10.51 17.61 4.54
N HIS A 77 11.72 17.09 4.33
CA HIS A 77 12.67 16.81 5.41
C HIS A 77 13.13 18.15 6.00
N GLN A 78 12.66 18.51 7.20
CA GLN A 78 13.22 19.63 7.95
C GLN A 78 14.61 19.20 8.46
N ASP A 79 15.63 19.42 7.64
CA ASP A 79 17.03 19.35 8.06
C ASP A 79 17.23 20.44 9.14
N ASN A 80 17.12 20.03 10.41
CA ASN A 80 17.41 20.88 11.53
C ASN A 80 18.93 21.03 11.61
N LYS A 81 19.46 21.99 10.84
CA LYS A 81 20.79 22.55 11.05
C LYS A 81 20.81 23.24 12.42
N LYS A 82 21.05 22.44 13.46
CA LYS A 82 21.60 22.95 14.71
C LYS A 82 23.09 23.16 14.47
N GLY A 83 23.48 24.44 14.56
CA GLY A 83 24.88 24.89 14.45
C GLY A 83 25.76 24.45 15.60
#